data_AF-A0A8J3FR86-F1
#
_entry.id   AF-A0A8J3FR86-F1
#
_cell.length_a   1.000
_cell.length_b   1.000
_cell.length_c   1.000
_cell.angle_alpha   90.00
_cell.angle_beta   90.00
_cell.angle_gamma   90.00
#
_symmetry.space_group_name_H-M   'P 1'
#
loop_
_entity.id
_entity.type
_entity.pdbx_description
1 polymer ?
#
loop_
_entity_poly.entity_id
_entity_poly.type
_entity_poly.pdbx_seq_one_letter_code
_entity_poly.pdbx_strand_id
1 'polypeptide(L)'
;MWFAWDGELIRMTHTKARQKFRNLAAEPRVALSIADPDDPYRFLEVRGRLDGVVDDDADASFYRSLQERYGNVYPITDADVRVIIAFRPEKYVAVTAGKVQRTAG
;
A
#
# COMPACT_ATOMS: atom_id res chain seq x y z
N MET A 1 5.98 -4.65 -1.39
CA MET A 1 4.55 -4.74 -1.05
C MET A 1 3.78 -4.12 -2.20
N TRP A 2 2.82 -4.83 -2.79
CA TRP A 2 2.01 -4.28 -3.87
C TRP A 2 0.92 -3.36 -3.34
N PHE A 3 0.54 -2.37 -4.13
CA PHE A 3 -0.49 -1.42 -3.76
C PHE A 3 -1.31 -0.95 -4.96
N ALA A 4 -2.49 -0.43 -4.67
CA ALA A 4 -3.31 0.34 -5.59
C ALA A 4 -3.45 1.77 -5.07
N TRP A 5 -3.60 2.71 -6.00
CA TRP A 5 -3.91 4.10 -5.73
C TRP A 5 -5.09 4.47 -6.62
N ASP A 6 -6.16 5.00 -6.03
CA ASP A 6 -7.39 5.37 -6.74
C ASP A 6 -7.59 6.88 -6.86
N GLY A 7 -6.61 7.68 -6.42
CA GLY A 7 -6.72 9.13 -6.33
C GLY A 7 -6.97 9.64 -4.90
N GLU A 8 -7.34 8.78 -3.96
CA GLU A 8 -7.63 9.16 -2.57
C GLU A 8 -6.94 8.26 -1.54
N LEU A 9 -6.97 6.94 -1.72
CA LEU A 9 -6.49 5.96 -0.76
C LEU A 9 -5.44 5.03 -1.37
N ILE A 10 -4.38 4.77 -0.59
CA ILE A 10 -3.41 3.72 -0.90
C ILE A 10 -3.96 2.42 -0.33
N ARG A 11 -4.30 1.47 -1.20
CA ARG A 11 -4.85 0.16 -0.82
C ARG A 11 -3.82 -0.94 -0.98
N MET A 12 -3.76 -1.87 -0.02
CA MET A 12 -2.87 -3.02 -0.03
C MET A 12 -3.60 -4.29 0.38
N THR A 13 -3.17 -5.43 -0.17
CA THR A 13 -3.63 -6.75 0.28
C THR A 13 -2.84 -7.22 1.50
N HIS A 14 -3.53 -7.84 2.46
CA HIS A 14 -2.90 -8.42 3.64
C HIS A 14 -3.71 -9.61 4.18
N THR A 15 -3.21 -10.28 5.22
CA THR A 15 -3.97 -11.27 5.98
C THR A 15 -4.00 -10.91 7.47
N LYS A 16 -5.09 -11.24 8.16
CA LYS A 16 -5.29 -10.86 9.58
C LYS A 16 -4.29 -11.53 10.54
N ALA A 17 -3.67 -12.65 10.14
CA ALA A 17 -2.76 -13.43 10.99
C ALA A 17 -1.38 -12.78 11.21
N ARG A 18 -0.97 -11.84 10.35
CA ARG A 18 0.40 -11.30 10.33
C ARG A 18 0.62 -10.30 11.48
N GLN A 19 1.84 -10.27 12.03
CA GLN A 19 2.22 -9.29 13.07
C GLN A 19 2.04 -7.84 12.58
N LYS A 20 2.28 -7.56 11.29
CA LYS A 20 2.06 -6.23 10.70
C LYS A 20 0.61 -5.77 10.86
N PHE A 21 -0.37 -6.67 10.73
CA PHE A 21 -1.78 -6.35 10.95
C PHE A 21 -2.05 -5.93 12.41
N ARG A 22 -1.51 -6.70 13.37
CA ARG A 22 -1.62 -6.36 14.81
C ARG A 22 -0.97 -5.02 15.13
N ASN A 23 0.20 -4.75 14.56
CA ASN A 23 0.88 -3.47 14.76
C ASN A 23 0.05 -2.29 14.23
N LEU A 24 -0.57 -2.44 13.04
CA LEU A 24 -1.44 -1.41 12.47
C LEU A 24 -2.71 -1.15 13.28
N ALA A 25 -3.25 -2.20 13.90
CA ALA A 25 -4.40 -2.06 14.80
C ALA A 25 -4.04 -1.29 16.09
N ALA A 26 -2.81 -1.45 16.58
CA ALA A 26 -2.33 -0.75 17.77
C ALA A 26 -1.82 0.68 17.48
N GLU A 27 -1.23 0.89 16.31
CA GLU A 27 -0.69 2.18 15.86
C GLU A 27 -1.11 2.41 14.39
N PRO A 28 -2.10 3.28 14.14
CA PRO A 28 -2.63 3.47 12.80
C PRO A 28 -1.74 4.35 11.92
N ARG A 29 -0.75 5.08 12.46
CA ARG A 29 0.14 5.92 11.65
C ARG A 29 1.10 5.07 10.84
N VAL A 30 1.27 5.43 9.57
CA VAL A 30 2.14 4.72 8.64
C VAL A 30 3.07 5.65 7.90
N ALA A 31 4.23 5.12 7.54
CA ALA A 31 5.15 5.72 6.59
C ALA A 31 5.42 4.70 5.46
N LEU A 32 5.37 5.19 4.24
CA LEU A 32 5.58 4.44 3.01
C LEU A 32 6.73 5.07 2.26
N SER A 33 7.69 4.27 1.81
CA SER A 33 8.72 4.68 0.87
C SER A 33 8.46 3.96 -0.45
N ILE A 34 8.24 4.72 -1.52
CA ILE A 34 7.95 4.23 -2.85
C ILE A 34 9.13 4.65 -3.72
N ALA A 35 10.04 3.72 -3.96
CA ALA A 35 11.15 3.91 -4.87
C ALA A 35 10.69 3.75 -6.32
N ASP A 36 11.22 4.58 -7.20
CA ASP A 36 11.10 4.38 -8.63
C ASP A 36 12.02 3.23 -9.08
N PRO A 37 11.49 2.20 -9.77
CA PRO A 37 12.31 1.10 -10.28
C PRO A 37 13.32 1.56 -11.34
N ASP A 38 13.07 2.67 -12.06
CA ASP A 38 13.91 3.13 -13.17
C ASP A 38 14.99 4.15 -12.74
N ASP A 39 14.82 4.80 -11.58
CA ASP A 39 15.74 5.79 -11.04
C ASP A 39 15.87 5.68 -9.50
N PRO A 40 16.98 5.16 -8.96
CA PRO A 40 17.17 4.98 -7.53
C PRO A 40 17.26 6.30 -6.75
N TYR A 41 17.43 7.44 -7.44
CA TYR A 41 17.44 8.78 -6.84
C TYR A 41 16.09 9.48 -6.89
N ARG A 42 15.05 8.80 -7.39
CA ARG A 42 13.66 9.25 -7.42
C ARG A 42 12.81 8.37 -6.51
N PHE A 43 12.25 8.97 -5.46
CA PHE A 43 11.35 8.27 -4.56
C PHE A 43 10.31 9.21 -3.94
N LEU A 44 9.22 8.62 -3.48
CA LEU A 44 8.18 9.30 -2.74
C LEU A 44 8.09 8.72 -1.33
N GLU A 45 8.25 9.57 -0.33
CA GLU A 45 7.86 9.24 1.03
C GLU A 45 6.44 9.73 1.28
N VAL A 46 5.58 8.86 1.78
CA VAL A 46 4.20 9.20 2.16
C VAL A 46 4.02 8.89 3.64
N ARG A 47 3.52 9.87 4.38
CA ARG A 47 2.99 9.68 5.73
C ARG A 47 1.48 9.70 5.66
N GLY A 48 0.86 8.83 6.43
CA GLY A 48 -0.58 8.76 6.51
C GLY A 48 -1.03 7.96 7.70
N ARG A 49 -2.29 7.55 7.65
CA ARG A 49 -2.89 6.70 8.68
C ARG A 49 -3.80 5.64 8.07
N LEU A 50 -4.04 4.59 8.83
CA LEU A 50 -5.07 3.59 8.55
C LEU A 50 -6.43 4.29 8.44
N ASP A 51 -7.03 4.17 7.26
CA ASP A 51 -8.37 4.69 6.96
C ASP A 51 -9.42 3.61 7.21
N GLY A 52 -9.12 2.37 6.83
CA GLY A 52 -10.00 1.23 7.07
C GLY A 52 -9.39 -0.11 6.71
N VAL A 53 -10.06 -1.16 7.18
CA VAL A 53 -9.80 -2.55 6.81
C VAL A 53 -11.14 -3.17 6.43
N VAL A 54 -11.20 -3.76 5.25
CA VAL A 54 -12.35 -4.56 4.80
C VAL A 54 -11.87 -5.94 4.39
N ASP A 55 -12.73 -6.93 4.54
CA ASP A 55 -12.46 -8.24 3.97
C ASP A 55 -12.42 -8.11 2.44
N ASP A 56 -11.50 -8.85 1.81
CA ASP A 56 -11.57 -9.04 0.36
C ASP A 56 -12.79 -9.93 0.05
N ASP A 57 -13.21 -9.98 -1.21
CA ASP A 57 -14.31 -10.87 -1.57
C ASP A 57 -13.92 -12.36 -1.55
N ALA A 58 -14.89 -13.25 -1.77
CA ALA A 58 -14.68 -14.70 -1.70
C ALA A 58 -13.61 -15.23 -2.67
N ASP A 59 -13.31 -14.48 -3.74
CA ASP A 59 -12.32 -14.82 -4.76
C ASP A 59 -11.00 -14.04 -4.57
N ALA A 60 -10.93 -13.18 -3.55
CA ALA A 60 -9.88 -12.18 -3.32
C ALA A 60 -9.59 -11.36 -4.58
N SER A 61 -10.63 -10.81 -5.20
CA SER A 61 -10.54 -10.09 -6.48
C SER A 61 -9.60 -8.89 -6.42
N PHE A 62 -9.52 -8.19 -5.28
CA PHE A 62 -8.56 -7.10 -5.13
C PHE A 62 -7.12 -7.64 -5.18
N TYR A 63 -6.83 -8.74 -4.48
CA TYR A 63 -5.52 -9.38 -4.58
C TYR A 63 -5.20 -9.86 -6.00
N ARG A 64 -6.17 -10.45 -6.71
CA ARG A 64 -6.03 -10.84 -8.12
C ARG A 64 -5.68 -9.65 -9.01
N SER A 65 -6.36 -8.52 -8.85
CA SER A 65 -6.06 -7.32 -9.64
C SER A 65 -4.62 -6.80 -9.40
N LEU A 66 -4.10 -6.94 -8.17
CA LEU A 66 -2.70 -6.63 -7.88
C LEU A 66 -1.75 -7.63 -8.55
N GLN A 67 -2.04 -8.94 -8.53
CA GLN A 67 -1.23 -9.93 -9.24
C GLN A 67 -1.12 -9.61 -10.73
N GLU A 68 -2.24 -9.27 -11.37
CA GLU A 68 -2.29 -8.90 -12.79
C GLU A 68 -1.50 -7.62 -13.06
N ARG A 69 -1.72 -6.57 -12.26
CA ARG A 69 -1.01 -5.28 -12.39
C ARG A 69 0.50 -5.42 -12.26
N TYR A 70 0.96 -6.28 -11.35
CA TYR A 70 2.39 -6.47 -11.08
C TYR A 70 2.99 -7.68 -11.82
N GLY A 71 2.23 -8.31 -12.73
CA GLY A 71 2.74 -9.37 -13.62
C GLY A 71 3.13 -10.68 -12.93
N ASN A 72 2.51 -11.01 -11.80
CA ASN A 72 2.83 -12.21 -11.03
C ASN A 72 1.55 -12.93 -10.58
N VAL A 73 0.92 -13.64 -11.52
CA VAL A 73 -0.36 -14.32 -11.36
C VAL A 73 -0.17 -15.77 -10.92
N TYR A 74 -0.84 -16.16 -9.85
CA TYR A 74 -0.81 -17.52 -9.29
C TYR A 74 -2.09 -17.86 -8.51
N PRO A 75 -2.37 -19.14 -8.24
CA PRO A 75 -3.55 -19.53 -7.47
C PRO A 75 -3.59 -18.87 -6.08
N ILE A 76 -4.75 -18.31 -5.72
CA ILE A 76 -5.00 -17.74 -4.40
C ILE A 76 -5.62 -18.84 -3.54
N THR A 77 -4.92 -19.25 -2.48
CA THR A 77 -5.35 -20.33 -1.58
C THR A 77 -5.76 -19.82 -0.19
N ASP A 78 -5.65 -18.50 0.04
CA ASP A 78 -5.88 -17.84 1.31
C ASP A 78 -6.94 -16.73 1.21
N ALA A 79 -7.85 -16.83 0.23
CA ALA A 79 -8.84 -15.79 -0.07
C ALA A 79 -9.74 -15.48 1.13
N ASP A 80 -10.13 -16.49 1.90
CA ASP A 80 -11.01 -16.40 3.08
C ASP A 80 -10.45 -15.56 4.23
N VAL A 81 -9.13 -15.36 4.28
CA VAL A 81 -8.46 -14.59 5.33
C VAL A 81 -7.79 -13.30 4.81
N ARG A 82 -8.02 -12.97 3.54
CA ARG A 82 -7.48 -11.77 2.91
C ARG A 82 -8.31 -10.54 3.27
N VAL A 83 -7.60 -9.46 3.50
CA VAL A 83 -8.17 -8.13 3.76
C VAL A 83 -7.55 -7.10 2.85
N ILE A 84 -8.33 -6.08 2.55
CA ILE A 84 -7.89 -4.85 1.92
C ILE A 84 -7.66 -3.83 3.03
N ILE A 85 -6.41 -3.38 3.16
CA ILE A 85 -6.03 -2.31 4.08
C ILE A 85 -5.92 -1.03 3.28
N ALA A 86 -6.64 0.01 3.70
CA ALA A 86 -6.61 1.33 3.09
C ALA A 86 -5.89 2.34 3.99
N PHE A 87 -5.00 3.13 3.40
CA PHE A 87 -4.30 4.22 4.07
C PHE A 87 -4.66 5.55 3.40
N ARG A 88 -4.95 6.55 4.23
CA ARG A 88 -5.15 7.94 3.79
C ARG A 88 -3.81 8.67 3.85
N PRO A 89 -3.29 9.17 2.72
CA PRO A 89 -2.13 10.05 2.72
C PRO A 89 -2.44 11.36 3.43
N GLU A 90 -1.52 11.84 4.25
CA GLU A 90 -1.63 13.12 4.96
C GLU A 90 -0.51 14.08 4.58
N LYS A 91 0.69 13.55 4.33
CA LYS A 91 1.87 14.31 3.92
C LYS A 91 2.70 13.48 2.98
N TYR A 92 3.39 14.15 2.05
CA TYR A 92 4.35 13.49 1.18
C TYR A 92 5.59 14.36 0.96
N VAL A 93 6.70 13.68 0.69
CA VAL A 93 7.98 14.27 0.32
C VAL A 93 8.43 13.58 -0.96
N ALA A 94 8.49 14.34 -2.05
CA ALA A 94 9.05 13.85 -3.30
C ALA A 94 10.55 14.13 -3.33
N VAL A 95 11.33 13.13 -3.73
CA VAL A 95 12.78 13.25 -3.94
C VAL A 95 13.09 12.92 -5.39
N THR A 96 13.94 13.73 -6.00
CA THR A 96 14.41 13.52 -7.38
C THR A 96 15.86 13.96 -7.46
N ALA A 97 16.70 13.19 -8.15
CA ALA A 97 18.15 13.42 -8.22
C ALA A 97 18.78 13.65 -6.83
N GLY A 98 18.30 12.93 -5.81
CA GLY A 98 18.78 13.03 -4.43
C GLY A 98 18.42 14.33 -3.70
N LYS A 99 17.51 15.14 -4.25
CA LYS A 99 17.05 16.40 -3.63
C LYS A 99 15.54 16.37 -3.36
N VAL A 100 15.17 16.79 -2.16
CA VAL A 100 13.76 17.03 -1.80
C VAL A 100 13.18 18.11 -2.70
N GLN A 101 12.12 17.77 -3.40
CA GLN A 101 11.31 18.71 -4.16
C GLN A 101 10.39 19.41 -3.16
N ARG A 102 10.45 20.74 -3.08
CA ARG A 102 9.58 21.50 -2.18
C ARG A 102 8.13 21.25 -2.59
N THR A 103 7.34 20.68 -1.67
CA THR A 103 5.89 20.62 -1.79
C THR A 103 5.36 22.04 -1.68
N ALA A 104 4.76 22.57 -2.76
CA ALA A 104 3.91 23.76 -2.66
C ALA A 104 2.77 23.38 -1.69
N GLY A 105 2.69 24.11 -0.58
CA GLY A 105 1.68 23.92 0.45
C GLY A 105 0.30 24.35 0.00
#